data_AF-L9XWC7-F1
#
_entry.id   AF-L9XWC7-F1
#
_cell.length_a   1.000
_cell.length_b   1.000
_cell.length_c   1.000
_cell.angle_alpha   90.00
_cell.angle_beta   90.00
_cell.angle_gamma   90.00
#
_symmetry.space_group_name_H-M   'P 1'
#
loop_
_entity.id
_entity.type
_entity.pdbx_description
1 polymer ?
#
loop_
_entity_poly.entity_id
_entity_poly.type
_entity_poly.pdbx_seq_one_letter_code
_entity_poly.pdbx_strand_id
1 'polypeptide(L)'
;MKRANQFNVRPRSEKEREVFVRWLDASASLWNETNYARRQKFLEDDENIWDADTGTLEGKYKGILSSSVAQQIIRKNSEAWRSFF
;
A
#
# COMPACT_ATOMS: atom_id res chain seq x y z
N MET A 1 -11.82 -13.29 10.64
CA MET A 1 -10.59 -13.48 9.84
C MET A 1 -10.98 -13.66 8.37
N LYS A 2 -10.79 -12.63 7.52
CA LYS A 2 -11.07 -12.75 6.07
C LYS A 2 -9.94 -13.56 5.43
N ARG A 3 -10.30 -14.57 4.65
CA ARG A 3 -9.42 -15.53 3.97
C ARG A 3 -8.28 -14.82 3.23
N ALA A 4 -7.04 -15.23 3.47
CA ALA A 4 -5.93 -14.86 2.59
C ALA A 4 -6.08 -15.66 1.28
N ASN A 5 -6.39 -14.97 0.19
CA ASN A 5 -6.48 -15.61 -1.12
C ASN A 5 -5.06 -15.88 -1.63
N GLN A 6 -4.78 -17.12 -2.00
CA GLN A 6 -3.53 -17.49 -2.66
C GLN A 6 -3.76 -17.50 -4.17
N PHE A 7 -2.89 -16.82 -4.91
CA PHE A 7 -2.93 -16.77 -6.37
C PHE A 7 -1.65 -17.36 -6.94
N ASN A 8 -1.78 -18.29 -7.90
CA ASN A 8 -0.66 -18.79 -8.68
C ASN A 8 -0.53 -17.96 -9.96
N VAL A 9 0.43 -17.03 -9.98
CA VAL A 9 0.70 -16.18 -11.14
C VAL A 9 1.74 -16.85 -12.03
N ARG A 10 1.47 -16.96 -13.33
CA ARG A 10 2.36 -17.55 -14.34
C ARG A 10 2.69 -16.53 -15.43
N PRO A 11 3.75 -15.71 -15.26
CA PRO A 11 4.27 -14.86 -16.34
C PRO A 11 4.68 -15.71 -17.54
N ARG A 12 4.36 -15.25 -18.75
CA ARG A 12 4.64 -15.95 -20.02
C ARG A 12 5.97 -15.54 -20.65
N SER A 13 6.63 -14.52 -20.10
CA SER A 13 7.95 -14.06 -20.52
C SER A 13 8.77 -13.56 -19.33
N GLU A 14 10.08 -13.47 -19.50
CA GLU A 14 10.97 -12.81 -18.54
C GLU A 14 10.54 -11.36 -18.30
N LYS A 15 10.11 -10.65 -19.36
CA LYS A 15 9.68 -9.27 -19.24
C LYS A 15 8.42 -9.10 -18.39
N GLU A 16 7.43 -9.96 -18.58
CA GLU A 16 6.23 -9.97 -17.74
C GLU A 16 6.57 -10.29 -16.28
N ARG A 17 7.52 -11.20 -16.05
CA ARG A 17 7.97 -11.54 -14.69
C ARG A 17 8.61 -10.33 -14.00
N GLU A 18 9.50 -9.61 -14.68
CA GLU A 18 10.12 -8.40 -14.15
C GLU A 18 9.09 -7.32 -13.80
N VAL A 19 8.16 -7.04 -14.73
CA VAL A 19 7.11 -6.02 -14.52
C VAL A 19 6.24 -6.42 -13.34
N PHE A 20 5.87 -7.70 -13.23
CA PHE A 20 5.07 -8.19 -12.11
C PHE A 20 5.80 -8.06 -10.77
N VAL A 21 7.09 -8.40 -10.70
CA VAL A 21 7.90 -8.24 -9.48
C VAL A 21 7.99 -6.76 -9.08
N ARG A 22 8.27 -5.86 -10.03
CA ARG A 22 8.30 -4.41 -9.76
C ARG A 22 6.96 -3.89 -9.27
N TRP A 23 5.87 -4.40 -9.80
CA TRP A 23 4.52 -4.01 -9.39
C TRP A 23 4.19 -4.51 -7.97
N LEU A 24 4.59 -5.73 -7.62
CA LEU A 24 4.44 -6.27 -6.26
C LEU A 24 5.30 -5.51 -5.24
N ASP A 25 6.54 -5.20 -5.59
CA ASP A 25 7.48 -4.45 -4.75
C ASP A 25 6.95 -3.04 -4.46
N ALA A 26 6.47 -2.34 -5.49
CA ALA A 26 5.83 -1.04 -5.34
C ALA A 26 4.55 -1.13 -4.47
N SER A 27 3.77 -2.20 -4.60
CA SER A 27 2.57 -2.41 -3.78
C SER A 27 2.91 -2.59 -2.30
N ALA A 28 3.91 -3.44 -2.00
CA ALA A 28 4.38 -3.66 -0.64
C ALA A 28 5.01 -2.40 -0.03
N SER A 29 5.80 -1.68 -0.83
CA SER A 29 6.46 -0.44 -0.38
C SER A 29 5.45 0.66 -0.06
N LEU A 30 4.43 0.87 -0.90
CA LEU A 30 3.35 1.81 -0.62
C LEU A 30 2.60 1.46 0.68
N TRP A 31 2.28 0.18 0.88
CA TRP A 31 1.66 -0.27 2.13
C TRP A 31 2.55 0.04 3.34
N ASN A 32 3.84 -0.31 3.28
CA ASN A 32 4.77 -0.14 4.38
C ASN A 32 5.01 1.33 4.72
N GLU A 33 5.23 2.19 3.72
CA GLU A 33 5.42 3.64 3.93
C GLU A 33 4.15 4.30 4.47
N THR A 34 2.98 3.95 3.94
CA THR A 34 1.69 4.45 4.47
C THR A 34 1.52 4.04 5.93
N ASN A 35 1.80 2.78 6.25
CA ASN A 35 1.69 2.27 7.60
C ASN A 35 2.69 2.94 8.55
N TYR A 36 3.91 3.15 8.09
CA TYR A 36 4.94 3.84 8.85
C TYR A 36 4.54 5.28 9.16
N ALA A 37 4.08 6.04 8.16
CA ALA A 37 3.64 7.42 8.34
C ALA A 37 2.53 7.52 9.39
N ARG A 38 1.52 6.64 9.32
CA ARG A 38 0.45 6.57 10.33
C ARG A 38 0.94 6.16 11.71
N ARG A 39 1.88 5.21 11.77
CA ARG A 39 2.48 4.78 13.04
C ARG A 39 3.26 5.92 13.69
N GLN A 40 3.97 6.76 12.93
CA GLN A 40 4.63 7.93 13.51
C GLN A 40 3.61 8.86 14.17
N LYS A 41 2.56 9.23 13.43
CA LYS A 41 1.43 10.03 13.96
C LYS A 41 0.78 9.41 15.19
N PHE A 42 0.62 8.09 15.20
CA PHE A 42 0.03 7.37 16.34
C PHE A 42 0.90 7.42 17.61
N LEU A 43 2.21 7.53 17.47
CA LEU A 43 3.16 7.55 18.58
C LEU A 43 3.51 8.96 19.07
N GLU A 44 3.20 9.97 18.26
CA GLU A 44 3.37 11.38 18.61
C GLU A 44 2.14 11.86 19.39
N ASP A 45 2.35 12.52 20.53
CA ASP A 45 1.26 13.06 21.35
C ASP A 45 0.48 14.12 20.57
N ASP A 46 -0.87 14.05 20.62
CA ASP A 46 -1.81 15.00 20.03
C ASP A 46 -1.91 15.00 18.48
N GLU A 47 -1.34 13.99 17.82
CA GLU A 47 -1.36 13.84 16.35
C GLU A 47 -2.42 12.83 15.87
N ASN A 48 -3.21 13.21 14.85
CA ASN A 48 -4.22 12.34 14.27
C ASN A 48 -3.62 11.46 13.18
N ILE A 49 -3.76 10.13 13.31
CA ILE A 49 -3.29 9.17 12.30
C ILE A 49 -3.80 9.42 10.88
N TRP A 50 -4.95 10.08 10.74
CA TRP A 50 -5.57 10.38 9.46
C TRP A 50 -4.90 11.56 8.72
N ASP A 51 -4.04 12.31 9.41
CA ASP A 51 -3.30 13.45 8.86
C ASP A 51 -1.97 13.02 8.20
N ALA A 52 -1.66 11.72 8.18
CA ALA A 52 -0.54 11.20 7.40
C ALA A 52 -0.71 11.57 5.92
N ASP A 53 0.31 12.17 5.30
CA ASP A 53 0.30 12.61 3.90
C ASP A 53 0.33 11.43 2.91
N THR A 54 -0.82 10.77 2.79
CA THR A 54 -1.02 9.66 1.87
C THR A 54 -1.16 10.12 0.42
N GLY A 55 -1.39 11.41 0.16
CA GLY A 55 -1.47 11.99 -1.17
C GLY A 55 -0.11 12.03 -1.87
N THR A 56 0.94 12.45 -1.16
CA THR A 56 2.32 12.37 -1.68
C THR A 56 2.74 10.94 -1.96
N LEU A 57 2.36 9.99 -1.08
CA LEU A 57 2.62 8.57 -1.29
C LEU A 57 1.86 8.02 -2.52
N GLU A 58 0.58 8.37 -2.71
CA GLU A 58 -0.14 8.02 -3.94
C GLU A 58 0.59 8.56 -5.18
N GLY A 59 0.99 9.83 -5.16
CA GLY A 59 1.71 10.49 -6.25
C GLY A 59 3.03 9.81 -6.60
N LYS A 60 3.78 9.36 -5.60
CA LYS A 60 5.05 8.61 -5.76
C LYS A 60 4.84 7.28 -6.47
N TYR A 61 3.76 6.56 -6.17
CA TYR A 61 3.57 5.18 -6.61
C TYR A 61 2.67 5.02 -7.84
N LYS A 62 1.84 6.02 -8.20
CA LYS A 62 0.88 5.93 -9.31
C LYS A 62 1.53 5.66 -10.68
N GLY A 63 2.79 6.06 -10.88
CA GLY A 63 3.53 5.79 -12.12
C GLY A 63 3.87 4.31 -12.33
N ILE A 64 3.91 3.52 -11.26
CA ILE A 64 4.18 2.07 -11.31
C ILE A 64 2.88 1.28 -11.16
N LEU A 65 1.99 1.70 -10.25
CA LEU A 65 0.81 0.93 -9.87
C LEU A 65 -0.47 1.30 -10.63
N SER A 66 -0.52 2.48 -11.26
CA SER A 66 -1.73 3.26 -11.55
C SER A 66 -2.35 3.91 -10.31
N SER A 67 -3.10 5.00 -10.50
CA SER A 67 -3.75 5.73 -9.40
C SER A 67 -4.77 4.86 -8.65
N SER A 68 -5.57 4.05 -9.36
CA SER A 68 -6.62 3.25 -8.73
C SER A 68 -6.07 2.18 -7.79
N VAL A 69 -4.96 1.52 -8.17
CA VAL A 69 -4.29 0.53 -7.32
C VAL A 69 -3.63 1.21 -6.13
N ALA A 70 -2.94 2.35 -6.32
CA ALA A 70 -2.31 3.08 -5.22
C ALA A 70 -3.35 3.53 -4.17
N GLN A 71 -4.45 4.13 -4.62
CA GLN A 71 -5.57 4.51 -3.78
C GLN A 71 -6.19 3.30 -3.07
N GLN A 72 -6.32 2.16 -3.75
CA GLN A 72 -6.86 0.94 -3.16
C GLN A 72 -5.97 0.38 -2.05
N ILE A 73 -4.64 0.46 -2.19
CA ILE A 73 -3.69 0.05 -1.14
C ILE A 73 -3.83 0.97 0.09
N ILE A 74 -3.84 2.29 -0.12
CA ILE A 74 -4.04 3.28 0.96
C ILE A 74 -5.39 3.04 1.67
N ARG A 75 -6.45 2.77 0.90
CA ARG A 75 -7.79 2.44 1.43
C ARG A 75 -7.77 1.18 2.28
N LYS A 76 -7.07 0.12 1.86
CA LYS A 76 -6.91 -1.10 2.66
C LYS A 76 -6.11 -0.86 3.92
N ASN A 77 -5.07 -0.02 3.86
CA ASN A 77 -4.35 0.38 5.05
C ASN A 77 -5.29 1.14 6.02
N SER A 78 -6.16 2.01 5.51
CA SER A 78 -7.15 2.72 6.34
C SER A 78 -8.16 1.77 6.99
N GLU A 79 -8.63 0.76 6.27
CA GLU A 79 -9.48 -0.29 6.83
C GLU A 79 -8.77 -1.05 7.97
N ALA A 80 -7.47 -1.34 7.81
CA ALA A 80 -6.69 -2.03 8.83
C ALA A 80 -6.55 -1.19 10.11
N TRP A 81 -6.24 0.11 10.00
CA TRP A 81 -6.20 1.02 11.13
C TRP A 81 -7.57 1.20 11.80
N ARG A 82 -8.66 1.32 11.02
CA ARG A 82 -10.02 1.37 11.59
C ARG A 82 -10.43 0.09 12.30
N SER A 83 -9.86 -1.04 11.94
CA SER A 83 -10.10 -2.33 12.60
C SER A 83 -9.23 -2.53 13.86
N PHE A 84 -8.23 -1.69 14.07
CA PHE A 84 -7.35 -1.73 15.24
C PHE A 84 -7.96 -1.02 16.45
N PHE A 85 -8.82 -0.02 16.21
CA PHE A 85 -9.66 0.64 17.20
C PHE A 85 -11.06 0.00 17.25
#